data_AF-K6ZGP5-F1
#
_entry.id   AF-K6ZGP5-F1
#
_cell.length_a   1.000
_cell.length_b   1.000
_cell.length_c   1.000
_cell.angle_alpha   90.00
_cell.angle_beta   90.00
_cell.angle_gamma   90.00
#
_symmetry.space_group_name_H-M   'P 1'
#
loop_
_entity.id
_entity.type
_entity.pdbx_description
1 polymer ?
#
loop_
_entity_poly.entity_id
_entity_poly.type
_entity_poly.pdbx_seq_one_letter_code
_entity_poly.pdbx_strand_id
1 'polypeptide(L)'
;MRSDGLRYCQLIKPFDDWFHWNIEAENIHGISQRLLNKKGISGIQICLELNDFIGSEQTYSDGWVVDSPWLLKLYDRSQVELGFRLSALEMILNEFQYDVWDKTKADILSKMTVQRHRASNDAMLIQRTYVETLNR
;
A
#
# COMPACT_ATOMS: atom_id res chain seq x y z
N MET A 1 5.53 0.77 -3.87
CA MET A 1 7.00 0.66 -4.03
C MET A 1 7.26 0.25 -5.47
N ARG A 2 8.26 0.84 -6.12
CA ARG A 2 8.59 0.51 -7.51
C ARG A 2 9.68 -0.57 -7.58
N SER A 3 9.88 -1.13 -8.76
CA SER A 3 10.92 -2.14 -9.03
C SER A 3 12.34 -1.63 -8.79
N ASP A 4 12.57 -0.33 -8.95
CA ASP A 4 13.83 0.36 -8.65
C ASP A 4 14.06 0.64 -7.15
N GLY A 5 13.13 0.22 -6.29
CA GLY A 5 13.20 0.40 -4.84
C GLY A 5 12.72 1.77 -4.34
N LEU A 6 12.27 2.66 -5.22
CA LEU A 6 11.65 3.92 -4.78
C LEU A 6 10.35 3.64 -4.02
N ARG A 7 10.11 4.46 -2.99
CA ARG A 7 8.96 4.35 -2.11
C ARG A 7 8.25 5.69 -2.02
N TYR A 8 6.93 5.63 -2.14
CA TYR A 8 6.04 6.73 -1.89
C TYR A 8 5.18 6.41 -0.67
N CYS A 9 5.06 7.36 0.25
CA CYS A 9 4.31 7.19 1.49
C CYS A 9 3.83 8.55 1.97
N GLN A 10 2.52 8.74 2.04
CA GLN A 10 1.92 9.98 2.51
C GLN A 10 0.72 9.70 3.43
N LEU A 11 0.40 10.69 4.27
CA LEU A 11 -0.85 10.72 5.01
C LEU A 11 -1.91 11.40 4.17
N ILE A 12 -3.11 10.84 4.12
CA ILE A 12 -4.25 11.42 3.41
C ILE A 12 -5.01 12.30 4.40
N LYS A 13 -5.19 13.58 4.08
CA LYS A 13 -6.15 14.42 4.81
C LYS A 13 -7.56 13.90 4.47
N PRO A 14 -8.41 13.55 5.45
CA PRO A 14 -9.74 13.04 5.17
C PRO A 14 -10.56 14.08 4.40
N PHE A 15 -11.40 13.62 3.49
CA PHE A 15 -12.39 14.51 2.88
C PHE A 15 -13.41 14.97 3.92
N ASP A 16 -13.96 16.16 3.74
CA ASP A 16 -14.89 16.77 4.70
C ASP A 16 -16.18 15.96 4.88
N ASP A 17 -16.52 15.10 3.91
CA ASP A 17 -17.66 14.18 3.92
C ASP A 17 -17.32 12.77 4.44
N TRP A 18 -16.08 12.52 4.89
CA TRP A 18 -15.66 11.23 5.45
C TRP A 18 -15.62 11.29 6.98
N PHE A 19 -16.76 10.95 7.60
CA PHE A 19 -16.96 11.11 9.05
C PHE A 19 -16.64 9.88 9.90
N HIS A 20 -16.71 8.68 9.32
CA HIS A 20 -16.46 7.45 10.08
C HIS A 20 -15.01 7.38 10.54
N TRP A 21 -14.81 7.10 11.83
CA TRP A 21 -13.49 6.98 12.43
C TRP A 21 -13.44 5.78 13.37
N ASN A 22 -12.43 4.92 13.21
CA ASN A 22 -12.25 3.73 14.03
C ASN A 22 -11.10 3.95 15.03
N ILE A 23 -11.43 3.95 16.32
CA ILE A 23 -10.48 4.18 17.42
C ILE A 23 -9.49 3.03 17.60
N GLU A 24 -9.91 1.79 17.36
CA GLU A 24 -9.02 0.63 17.43
C GLU A 24 -7.93 0.71 16.36
N ALA A 25 -8.31 1.08 15.12
CA ALA A 25 -7.36 1.31 14.04
C ALA A 25 -6.40 2.48 14.35
N GLU A 26 -6.89 3.57 14.92
CA GLU A 26 -6.03 4.66 15.38
C GLU A 26 -4.98 4.18 16.39
N ASN A 27 -5.38 3.36 17.36
CA ASN A 27 -4.48 2.81 18.38
C ASN A 27 -3.44 1.86 17.79
N ILE A 28 -3.85 0.98 16.87
CA ILE A 28 -2.97 0.02 16.19
C ILE A 28 -1.93 0.75 15.33
N HIS A 29 -2.34 1.76 14.57
CA HIS A 29 -1.48 2.43 13.59
C HIS A 29 -0.77 3.68 14.12
N GLY A 30 -1.22 4.23 15.25
CA GLY A 30 -0.73 5.50 15.81
C GLY A 30 -1.00 6.68 14.87
N ILE A 31 -2.10 6.64 14.11
CA ILE A 31 -2.50 7.67 13.15
C ILE A 31 -3.83 8.28 13.62
N SER A 32 -3.75 9.40 14.32
CA SER A 32 -4.95 10.10 14.79
C SER A 32 -5.60 10.95 13.70
N GLN A 33 -6.90 11.19 13.83
CA GLN A 33 -7.62 12.09 12.92
C GLN A 33 -7.01 13.50 12.94
N ARG A 34 -6.57 13.97 14.12
CA ARG A 34 -5.85 15.24 14.28
C ARG A 34 -4.52 15.24 13.52
N LEU A 35 -3.78 14.13 13.53
CA LEU A 35 -2.54 13.99 12.78
C LEU A 35 -2.81 14.08 11.28
N LEU A 36 -3.82 13.37 10.77
CA LEU A 36 -4.19 13.43 9.36
C LEU A 36 -4.61 14.84 8.93
N ASN A 37 -5.38 15.55 9.76
CA ASN A 37 -5.76 16.94 9.47
C ASN A 37 -4.57 17.91 9.45
N LYS A 38 -3.56 17.68 10.30
CA LYS A 38 -2.39 18.55 10.43
C LYS A 38 -1.29 18.26 9.41
N LYS A 39 -1.11 16.99 9.03
CA LYS A 39 0.05 16.50 8.27
C LYS A 39 -0.33 15.78 6.98
N GLY A 40 -1.60 15.44 6.79
CA GLY A 40 -2.07 14.85 5.56
C GLY A 40 -2.14 15.86 4.43
N ILE A 41 -1.93 15.37 3.21
CA ILE A 41 -2.14 16.12 1.97
C ILE A 41 -3.49 15.75 1.35
N SER A 42 -3.99 16.59 0.45
CA SER A 42 -5.31 16.39 -0.17
C SER A 42 -5.35 15.09 -0.99
N GLY A 43 -6.53 14.46 -1.09
CA GLY A 43 -6.71 13.28 -1.95
C GLY A 43 -6.34 13.55 -3.41
N ILE A 44 -6.67 14.75 -3.92
CA ILE A 44 -6.29 15.21 -5.27
C ILE A 44 -4.78 15.15 -5.46
N GLN A 45 -4.03 15.75 -4.53
CA GLN A 45 -2.57 15.75 -4.59
C GLN A 45 -2.02 14.32 -4.54
N ILE A 46 -2.57 13.46 -3.68
CA ILE A 46 -2.14 12.06 -3.59
C ILE A 46 -2.38 11.30 -4.88
N CYS A 47 -3.55 11.44 -5.50
CA CYS A 47 -3.87 10.77 -6.76
C CYS A 47 -2.92 11.21 -7.89
N LEU A 48 -2.65 12.51 -7.99
CA LEU A 48 -1.70 13.04 -8.98
C LEU A 48 -0.27 12.53 -8.73
N GLU A 49 0.20 12.58 -7.47
CA GLU A 49 1.53 12.08 -7.09
C GLU A 49 1.65 10.56 -7.27
N LEU A 50 0.59 9.79 -7.02
CA LEU A 50 0.58 8.34 -7.27
C LEU A 50 0.64 8.02 -8.77
N ASN A 51 -0.13 8.73 -9.59
CA ASN A 51 -0.10 8.56 -11.04
C ASN A 51 1.28 8.89 -11.62
N ASP A 52 1.91 9.98 -11.18
CA ASP A 52 3.26 10.35 -11.60
C ASP A 52 4.30 9.33 -11.11
N PHE A 53 4.18 8.91 -9.85
CA PHE A 53 5.10 7.96 -9.25
C PHE A 53 5.05 6.59 -9.92
N ILE A 54 3.85 6.05 -10.21
CA ILE A 54 3.68 4.71 -10.79
C ILE A 54 3.78 4.74 -12.32
N GLY A 55 3.34 5.81 -12.97
CA GLY A 55 3.19 5.89 -14.42
C GLY A 55 2.12 4.92 -14.92
N SER A 56 2.28 4.41 -16.14
CA SER A 56 1.35 3.45 -16.76
C SER A 56 1.68 1.99 -16.43
N GLU A 57 2.44 1.74 -15.37
CA GLU A 57 2.89 0.40 -15.01
C GLU A 57 1.78 -0.43 -14.33
N GLN A 58 1.90 -1.75 -14.43
CA GLN A 58 1.06 -2.68 -13.69
C GLN A 58 1.57 -2.79 -12.24
N THR A 59 0.69 -2.57 -11.28
CA THR A 59 0.97 -2.70 -9.84
C THR A 59 0.24 -3.89 -9.23
N TYR A 60 0.77 -4.39 -8.12
CA TYR A 60 0.29 -5.60 -7.45
C TYR A 60 0.07 -5.33 -5.96
N SER A 61 -0.97 -5.95 -5.40
CA SER A 61 -1.28 -5.91 -3.96
C SER A 61 -1.52 -7.34 -3.44
N ASP A 62 -1.01 -7.65 -2.24
CA ASP A 62 -1.31 -8.89 -1.50
C ASP A 62 -2.65 -8.84 -0.75
N GLY A 63 -3.38 -7.72 -0.87
CA GLY A 63 -4.70 -7.48 -0.29
C GLY A 63 -5.66 -6.87 -1.31
N TRP A 64 -5.57 -7.25 -2.58
CA TRP A 64 -6.26 -6.59 -3.70
C TRP A 64 -7.78 -6.40 -3.48
N VAL A 65 -8.46 -7.38 -2.87
CA VAL A 65 -9.90 -7.31 -2.58
C VAL A 65 -10.26 -6.15 -1.65
N VAL A 66 -9.34 -5.75 -0.77
CA VAL A 66 -9.51 -4.62 0.16
C VAL A 66 -8.96 -3.33 -0.45
N ASP A 67 -7.77 -3.39 -1.05
CA ASP A 67 -7.07 -2.20 -1.54
C ASP A 67 -7.74 -1.58 -2.77
N SER A 68 -8.21 -2.41 -3.71
CA SER A 68 -8.80 -1.93 -4.97
C SER A 68 -10.05 -1.06 -4.76
N PRO A 69 -11.05 -1.46 -3.95
CA PRO A 69 -12.19 -0.60 -3.65
C PRO A 69 -11.82 0.74 -3.01
N TRP A 70 -10.86 0.76 -2.08
CA TRP A 70 -10.42 1.98 -1.43
C TRP A 70 -9.63 2.90 -2.37
N LEU A 71 -8.81 2.33 -3.25
CA LEU A 71 -8.13 3.06 -4.30
C LEU A 71 -9.13 3.74 -5.23
N LEU A 72 -10.10 2.97 -5.77
CA LEU A 72 -11.13 3.52 -6.66
C LEU A 72 -11.95 4.62 -5.97
N LYS A 73 -12.33 4.41 -4.71
CA LYS A 73 -13.06 5.41 -3.91
C LYS A 73 -12.27 6.70 -3.72
N LEU A 74 -10.95 6.59 -3.50
CA LEU A 74 -10.07 7.76 -3.37
C LEU A 74 -9.98 8.54 -4.69
N TYR A 75 -9.80 7.84 -5.82
CA TYR A 75 -9.70 8.47 -7.15
C TYR A 75 -11.02 9.11 -7.60
N ASP A 76 -12.13 8.38 -7.44
CA ASP A 76 -13.48 8.90 -7.69
C ASP A 76 -13.74 10.16 -6.85
N ARG A 77 -13.50 10.09 -5.55
CA ARG A 77 -13.72 11.24 -4.66
C ARG A 77 -12.81 12.42 -4.96
N SER A 78 -11.61 12.16 -5.48
CA SER A 78 -10.64 13.18 -5.91
C SER A 78 -10.93 13.77 -7.29
N GLN A 79 -11.84 13.15 -8.07
CA GLN A 79 -12.11 13.52 -9.46
C GLN A 79 -10.84 13.50 -10.33
N VAL A 80 -9.97 12.51 -10.07
CA VAL A 80 -8.74 12.25 -10.83
C VAL A 80 -8.87 10.89 -11.49
N GLU A 81 -8.47 10.80 -12.76
CA GLU A 81 -8.43 9.52 -13.47
C GLU A 81 -7.30 8.63 -12.94
N LEU A 82 -7.59 7.34 -12.73
CA LEU A 82 -6.59 6.37 -12.30
C LEU A 82 -5.66 6.02 -13.48
N GLY A 83 -4.38 6.42 -13.38
CA GLY A 83 -3.41 6.32 -14.48
C GLY A 83 -2.68 4.98 -14.58
N PHE A 84 -2.90 4.07 -13.64
CA PHE A 84 -2.24 2.77 -13.55
C PHE A 84 -3.22 1.63 -13.25
N ARG A 85 -2.73 0.39 -13.32
CA ARG A 85 -3.54 -0.79 -13.02
C ARG A 85 -3.10 -1.42 -11.70
N LEU A 86 -4.06 -1.88 -10.90
CA LEU A 86 -3.81 -2.66 -9.69
C LEU A 86 -4.40 -4.07 -9.88
N SER A 87 -3.56 -5.10 -9.71
CA SER A 87 -3.95 -6.50 -9.77
C SER A 87 -3.58 -7.25 -8.49
N ALA A 88 -4.21 -8.40 -8.29
CA ALA A 88 -3.87 -9.33 -7.22
C ALA A 88 -2.45 -9.88 -7.43
N LEU A 89 -1.64 -9.92 -6.37
CA LEU A 89 -0.28 -10.47 -6.41
C LEU A 89 -0.28 -11.94 -6.84
N GLU A 90 -1.32 -12.67 -6.48
CA GLU A 90 -1.60 -14.05 -6.82
C GLU A 90 -1.52 -14.33 -8.33
N MET A 91 -1.75 -13.31 -9.17
CA MET A 91 -1.68 -13.39 -10.62
C MET A 91 -0.25 -13.56 -11.16
N ILE A 92 0.77 -13.29 -10.34
CA ILE A 92 2.19 -13.38 -10.73
C ILE A 92 3.00 -14.32 -9.85
N LEU A 93 2.35 -15.05 -8.94
CA LEU A 93 2.98 -16.10 -8.14
C LEU A 93 2.88 -17.44 -8.89
N ASN A 94 3.97 -18.20 -8.90
CA ASN A 94 3.95 -19.60 -9.32
C ASN A 94 3.75 -20.55 -8.12
N GLU A 95 3.44 -21.83 -8.38
CA GLU A 95 3.16 -22.84 -7.34
C GLU A 95 4.28 -22.94 -6.30
N PHE A 96 5.54 -22.94 -6.74
CA PHE A 96 6.67 -22.99 -5.83
C PHE A 96 6.74 -21.77 -4.89
N GLN A 97 6.51 -20.57 -5.43
CA GLN A 97 6.49 -19.35 -4.63
C GLN A 97 5.39 -19.40 -3.57
N TYR A 98 4.20 -19.96 -3.90
CA TYR A 98 3.14 -20.17 -2.91
C TYR A 98 3.59 -21.07 -1.77
N ASP A 99 4.23 -22.21 -2.08
CA ASP A 99 4.66 -23.19 -1.07
C ASP A 99 5.67 -22.61 -0.07
N VAL A 100 6.52 -21.68 -0.52
CA VAL A 100 7.55 -21.07 0.33
C VAL A 100 7.18 -19.68 0.86
N TRP A 101 6.03 -19.12 0.46
CA TRP A 101 5.67 -17.72 0.69
C TRP A 101 5.67 -17.34 2.18
N ASP A 102 4.85 -18.02 2.97
CA ASP A 102 4.62 -17.66 4.38
C ASP A 102 5.90 -17.79 5.21
N LYS A 103 6.66 -18.87 4.97
CA LYS A 103 7.96 -19.07 5.61
C LYS A 103 8.94 -17.96 5.25
N THR A 104 9.02 -17.60 3.96
CA THR A 104 9.93 -16.55 3.49
C THR A 104 9.53 -15.18 4.04
N LYS A 105 8.23 -14.86 4.06
CA LYS A 105 7.69 -13.62 4.63
C LYS A 105 8.01 -13.51 6.10
N ALA A 106 7.83 -14.58 6.87
CA ALA A 106 8.17 -14.63 8.31
C ALA A 106 9.67 -14.47 8.56
N ASP A 107 10.52 -15.14 7.76
CA ASP A 107 11.98 -15.04 7.86
C ASP A 107 12.46 -13.61 7.59
N ILE A 108 11.87 -12.93 6.59
CA ILE A 108 12.19 -11.52 6.29
C ILE A 108 11.69 -10.61 7.41
N LEU A 109 10.44 -10.79 7.85
CA LEU A 109 9.83 -9.97 8.89
C LEU A 109 10.61 -10.04 10.21
N SER A 110 11.07 -11.22 10.62
CA SER A 110 11.87 -11.40 11.85
C SER A 110 13.19 -10.62 11.84
N LYS A 111 13.75 -10.38 10.65
CA LYS A 111 14.99 -9.62 10.45
C LYS A 111 14.74 -8.12 10.30
N MET A 112 13.49 -7.72 10.07
CA MET A 112 13.11 -6.32 9.88
C MET A 112 12.81 -5.66 11.22
N THR A 113 13.56 -4.62 11.58
CA THR A 113 13.26 -3.78 12.75
C THR A 113 12.13 -2.80 12.43
N VAL A 114 10.91 -3.30 12.22
CA VAL A 114 9.74 -2.45 11.93
C VAL A 114 8.96 -2.19 13.20
N GLN A 115 9.06 -0.97 13.72
CA GLN A 115 8.28 -0.53 14.88
C GLN A 115 6.85 -0.06 14.54
N ARG A 116 6.51 0.16 13.26
CA ARG A 116 5.24 0.76 12.85
C ARG A 116 4.69 0.14 11.56
N HIS A 117 3.42 -0.26 11.60
CA HIS A 117 2.62 -0.69 10.44
C HIS A 117 2.39 0.52 9.50
N ARG A 118 3.30 0.69 8.54
CA ARG A 118 3.24 1.75 7.53
C ARG A 118 3.18 1.08 6.18
N ALA A 119 2.29 1.58 5.31
CA ALA A 119 2.09 1.04 3.97
C ALA A 119 3.38 0.86 3.16
N SER A 120 4.37 1.76 3.31
CA SER A 120 5.66 1.64 2.63
C SER A 120 6.55 0.51 3.16
N ASN A 121 6.45 0.17 4.45
CA ASN A 121 7.12 -0.99 5.03
C ASN A 121 6.42 -2.28 4.62
N ASP A 122 5.08 -2.29 4.64
CA ASP A 122 4.28 -3.45 4.25
C ASP A 122 4.52 -3.78 2.77
N ALA A 123 4.41 -2.80 1.87
CA ALA A 123 4.72 -2.98 0.44
C ALA A 123 6.17 -3.45 0.19
N MET A 124 7.13 -2.99 1.00
CA MET A 124 8.52 -3.43 0.92
C MET A 124 8.69 -4.88 1.36
N LEU A 125 8.02 -5.28 2.45
CA LEU A 125 8.02 -6.67 2.91
C LEU A 125 7.49 -7.60 1.82
N ILE A 126 6.38 -7.23 1.18
CA ILE A 126 5.77 -8.02 0.10
C ILE A 126 6.69 -8.11 -1.12
N GLN A 127 7.24 -6.98 -1.57
CA GLN A 127 8.17 -6.99 -2.70
C GLN A 127 9.41 -7.84 -2.41
N ARG A 128 10.00 -7.73 -1.21
CA ARG A 128 11.16 -8.55 -0.82
C ARG A 128 10.82 -10.03 -0.74
N THR A 129 9.64 -10.36 -0.22
CA THR A 129 9.15 -11.76 -0.19
C THR A 129 9.04 -12.31 -1.61
N TYR A 130 8.45 -11.54 -2.53
CA TYR A 130 8.36 -11.92 -3.94
C TYR A 130 9.75 -12.15 -4.56
N VAL A 131 10.68 -11.20 -4.42
CA VAL A 131 12.03 -11.32 -4.97
C VAL A 131 12.81 -12.49 -4.36
N GLU A 132 12.71 -12.71 -3.05
CA GLU A 132 13.42 -13.80 -2.37
C GLU A 132 12.88 -15.17 -2.79
N THR A 133 11.57 -15.30 -3.00
CA THR A 133 10.95 -16.55 -3.48
C THR A 133 11.23 -16.84 -4.96
N LEU A 134 11.54 -15.82 -5.78
CA LEU A 134 12.01 -16.01 -7.16
C LEU A 134 13.44 -16.58 -7.25
N ASN A 135 14.27 -16.33 -6.24
CA ASN A 135 15.68 -16.72 -6.24
C ASN A 135 15.95 -18.08 -5.54
N ARG A 136 14.89 -18.77 -5.13
CA ARG A 136 14.94 -20.08 -4.47
C ARG A 136 14.63 -21.20 -5.45
#